data_AF-A0A0D3KKS1-F1
#
_entry.id   AF-A0A0D3KKS1-F1
#
_cell.length_a   1.000
_cell.length_b   1.000
_cell.length_c   1.000
_cell.angle_alpha   90.00
_cell.angle_beta   90.00
_cell.angle_gamma   90.00
#
_symmetry.space_group_name_H-M   'P 1'
#
loop_
_entity.id
_entity.type
_entity.pdbx_description
1 polymer ?
#
loop_
_entity_poly.entity_id
_entity_poly.type
_entity_poly.pdbx_seq_one_letter_code
_entity_poly.pdbx_strand_id
1 'polypeptide(L)' 'LRVDLNEPVVALKRLIAQREGVRVKGQRLIFFGTPLENGRTLSDYNIVATDSVDLLLRNLGG' A
#
# COMPACT_ATOMS: atom_id res chain seq x y z
N LEU A 1 -10.85 2.46 -2.36
CA LEU A 1 -9.80 2.69 -3.37
C LEU A 1 -9.88 1.53 -4.37
N ARG A 2 -9.72 1.76 -5.68
CA ARG A 2 -9.66 0.67 -6.68
C ARG A 2 -8.23 0.62 -7.20
N VAL A 3 -7.60 -0.55 -7.12
CA VAL A 3 -6.24 -0.83 -7.60
C VAL A 3 -6.28 -2.19 -8.30
N ASP A 4 -5.48 -2.37 -9.34
CA ASP A 4 -5.35 -3.69 -9.97
C ASP A 4 -4.41 -4.58 -9.15
N LEU A 5 -4.69 -5.88 -9.07
CA LEU A 5 -3.83 -6.81 -8.34
C LEU A 5 -2.47 -7.01 -9.04
N ASN A 6 -2.40 -6.71 -10.34
CA ASN A 6 -1.17 -6.76 -11.13
C ASN A 6 -0.37 -5.46 -11.05
N GLU A 7 -0.91 -4.41 -10.42
CA GLU A 7 -0.16 -3.19 -10.21
C GLU A 7 0.85 -3.36 -9.06
N PRO A 8 2.01 -2.69 -9.15
CA PRO A 8 2.99 -2.72 -8.10
C PRO A 8 2.46 -2.00 -6.86
N VAL A 9 2.90 -2.43 -5.68
CA VAL A 9 2.51 -1.85 -4.38
C VAL A 9 2.74 -0.33 -4.31
N VAL A 10 3.73 0.19 -5.05
CA VAL A 10 3.96 1.64 -5.16
C VAL A 10 2.77 2.39 -5.79
N ALA A 11 2.02 1.78 -6.70
CA ALA A 11 0.84 2.37 -7.32
C ALA A 11 -0.29 2.55 -6.28
N LEU A 12 -0.53 1.53 -5.45
CA LEU A 12 -1.47 1.62 -4.32
C LEU A 12 -1.08 2.74 -3.35
N LYS A 13 0.21 2.86 -3.00
CA LYS A 13 0.67 3.94 -2.12
C LYS A 13 0.48 5.33 -2.72
N ARG A 14 0.65 5.49 -4.03
CA ARG A 14 0.37 6.74 -4.74
C ARG A 14 -1.12 7.09 -4.72
N LEU A 15 -1.99 6.10 -4.93
CA LEU A 15 -3.45 6.26 -4.83
C LEU A 15 -3.87 6.73 -3.44
N ILE A 16 -3.33 6.10 -2.39
CA ILE A 16 -3.55 6.53 -1.00
C ILE A 16 -3.05 7.95 -0.79
N ALA A 17 -1.86 8.29 -1.31
CA ALA A 17 -1.31 9.64 -1.16
C ALA A 17 -2.20 10.71 -1.80
N GLN A 18 -2.75 10.43 -2.98
CA GLN A 18 -3.63 11.34 -3.69
C GLN A 18 -4.98 11.51 -2.98
N ARG A 19 -5.48 10.47 -2.32
CA ARG A 19 -6.82 10.43 -1.72
C ARG A 19 -6.84 10.92 -0.28
N GLU A 20 -5.86 10.50 0.51
CA GLU A 20 -5.75 10.83 1.94
C GLU A 20 -4.81 12.04 2.18
N GLY A 21 -4.12 12.54 1.15
CA GLY A 21 -3.20 13.67 1.27
C GLY A 21 -1.89 13.34 2.00
N VAL A 22 -1.58 12.06 2.20
CA VAL A 22 -0.40 11.60 2.96
C VAL A 22 0.80 11.27 2.07
N ARG A 23 2.02 11.55 2.53
CA ARG A 23 3.23 11.29 1.73
C ARG A 23 3.48 9.79 1.53
N VAL A 24 3.75 9.37 0.29
CA VAL A 24 4.10 7.97 -0.08
C VAL A 24 5.23 7.38 0.77
N LYS A 25 6.28 8.17 1.03
CA LYS A 25 7.45 7.73 1.83
C LYS A 25 7.11 7.39 3.29
N GLY A 26 6.04 7.98 3.83
CA GLY A 26 5.57 7.71 5.19
C GLY A 26 4.60 6.53 5.27
N GLN A 27 4.22 5.93 4.14
CA GLN A 27 3.25 4.84 4.11
C GLN A 27 3.93 3.47 4.19
N ARG A 28 3.48 2.66 5.14
CA ARG A 28 3.85 1.25 5.27
C ARG A 28 2.60 0.40 5.17
N LEU A 29 2.47 -0.33 4.07
CA LEU A 29 1.41 -1.30 3.86
C LEU A 29 1.84 -2.64 4.46
N ILE A 30 0.96 -3.27 5.22
CA ILE A 30 1.21 -4.54 5.92
C ILE A 30 0.05 -5.48 5.59
N PHE A 31 0.39 -6.71 5.21
CA PHE A 31 -0.58 -7.77 4.96
C PHE A 31 -0.20 -8.99 5.80
N PHE A 32 -1.10 -9.43 6.69
CA PHE A 32 -0.86 -10.54 7.63
C PHE A 32 0.52 -10.45 8.33
N GLY A 33 0.91 -9.27 8.80
CA GLY A 33 2.20 -9.04 9.48
C GLY A 33 3.41 -8.92 8.54
N THR A 34 3.25 -9.15 7.24
CA THR A 34 4.32 -8.99 6.25
C THR A 34 4.25 -7.60 5.61
N PRO A 35 5.34 -6.79 5.68
CA PRO A 35 5.37 -5.50 5.02
C PRO A 35 5.44 -5.68 3.49
N LEU A 36 4.62 -4.92 2.77
CA LEU A 36 4.60 -4.96 1.30
C LEU A 36 5.73 -4.10 0.71
N GLU A 37 6.46 -4.68 -0.23
CA GLU A 37 7.57 -4.05 -0.93
C GLU A 37 7.10 -3.32 -2.19
N ASN A 38 7.62 -2.12 -2.44
CA ASN A 38 7.21 -1.27 -3.56
C ASN A 38 7.43 -1.90 -4.95
N GLY A 39 8.37 -2.83 -5.08
CA GLY A 39 8.74 -3.48 -6.34
C GLY A 39 7.95 -4.74 -6.66
N ARG A 40 7.11 -5.22 -5.73
CA ARG A 40 6.25 -6.38 -5.93
C ARG A 40 4.81 -5.93 -6.20
N THR A 41 4.04 -6.80 -6.82
CA THR A 41 2.59 -6.63 -7.06
C THR A 41 1.78 -7.16 -5.88
N LEU A 42 0.49 -6.84 -5.82
CA LEU A 42 -0.40 -7.40 -4.81
C LEU A 42 -0.61 -8.92 -5.03
N SER A 43 -0.62 -9.34 -6.29
CA SER A 43 -0.73 -10.75 -6.68
C SER A 43 0.48 -11.57 -6.21
N ASP A 44 1.69 -10.99 -6.16
CA ASP A 44 2.89 -11.68 -5.63
C ASP A 44 2.76 -12.06 -4.15
N TYR A 45 1.84 -11.40 -3.43
CA TYR A 45 1.50 -11.70 -2.03
C TYR A 45 0.20 -12.50 -1.90
N ASN A 46 -0.37 -12.99 -3.01
CA ASN A 46 -1.67 -13.66 -3.07
C ASN A 46 -2.82 -12.84 -2.46
N ILE A 47 -2.73 -11.51 -2.50
CA ILE A 47 -3.79 -10.63 -2.01
C ILE A 47 -4.95 -10.68 -3.00
N VAL A 48 -6.16 -10.98 -2.50
CA VAL A 48 -7.39 -10.92 -3.30
C VAL A 48 -8.19 -9.66 -2.99
N ALA A 49 -9.15 -9.32 -3.85
CA ALA A 49 -9.94 -8.08 -3.70
C ALA A 49 -10.79 -8.01 -2.40
N THR A 50 -11.03 -9.15 -1.75
CA THR A 50 -11.74 -9.25 -0.47
C THR A 50 -10.84 -9.12 0.75
N ASP A 51 -9.53 -9.17 0.56
CA ASP A 51 -8.57 -9.09 1.64
C ASP A 51 -8.40 -7.64 2.12
N SER A 52 -8.01 -7.50 3.39
CA SER A 52 -7.71 -6.21 4.01
C SER A 52 -6.20 -6.03 4.16
N VAL A 53 -5.70 -4.84 3.82
CA VAL A 53 -4.29 -4.45 3.99
C VAL A 53 -4.23 -3.31 4.98
N ASP A 54 -3.42 -3.48 6.02
CA ASP A 54 -3.22 -2.47 7.04
C ASP A 54 -2.29 -1.37 6.54
N LEU A 55 -2.70 -0.11 6.72
CA LEU A 55 -1.90 1.07 6.41
C LEU A 55 -1.37 1.69 7.70
N LEU A 56 -0.05 1.66 7.89
CA LEU A 56 0.62 2.44 8.92
C LEU A 56 1.22 3.70 8.34
N LEU A 57 0.90 4.84 8.95
CA LEU A 57 1.46 6.14 8.60
C LEU A 57 2.53 6.53 9.60
N ARG A 58 3.72 6.85 9.08
CA ARG A 58 4.75 7.53 9.84
C ARG A 58 4.67 9.02 9.54
N ASN A 59 4.19 9.79 10.51
CA ASN A 59 4.23 11.25 10.45
C ASN A 59 5.69 11.67 10.51
N LEU A 60 6.26 12.04 9.35
CA LEU A 60 7.48 12.83 9.28
C LEU A 60 7.09 14.27 9.62
N GLY A 61 6.77 14.49 10.89
CA GLY A 61 6.56 15.81 11.46
C GLY A 61 7.90 16.54 11.51
N GLY A 62 7.95 17.67 10.81
CA GLY A 62 8.84 18.78 11.12
C GLY A 62 7.95 19.94 11.55
#